data_AF-A0A811PZJ6-F1
#
_entry.id   AF-A0A811PZJ6-F1
#
_cell.length_a   1.000
_cell.length_b   1.000
_cell.length_c   1.000
_cell.angle_alpha   90.00
_cell.angle_beta   90.00
_cell.angle_gamma   90.00
#
_symmetry.space_group_name_H-M   'P 1'
#
loop_
_entity.id
_entity.type
_entity.pdbx_description
1 polymer ?
#
loop_
_entity_poly.entity_id
_entity_poly.type
_entity_poly.pdbx_seq_one_letter_code
_entity_poly.pdbx_strand_id
1 'polypeptide(L)'
;MEQPKENENITEAARIMHLYNAWATLLNTDRDEVTKSSDGIFNKGSNLPRPPHLEDCRTNAERRSDEENYPLTRQVQRDKWTHQHPRNCSNPGLRFLVADWERLPGFGIGAQIAGMSGLLAIAMKEKRILVTNHYNRADHKGCKGASRSSWSCYFFPETSPDCCNRAFELMQSKACWADGTVKVKENYTSKEIWLGRIPRVWGKPWKYLQPTTEINGKLITNHRKMDRRWWAQATRYLMTFPTEYMCGLLNVARHSAFGLQATKLVLQNIQDDSPKVGTTRTKSDIERLVWSDHKPYIPRPLLSMHEYMELAGNMSKWFPSLKNIWLSTEMQELLTKQNITPIGVSTSQAWHAKEAI
;
A
#
# COMPACT_ATOMS: atom_id res chain seq x y z
N MET A 1 -48.44 26.84 -33.73
CA MET A 1 -47.00 27.12 -33.55
C MET A 1 -46.55 26.33 -32.34
N GLU A 2 -46.29 25.04 -32.54
CA GLU A 2 -45.78 24.15 -31.50
C GLU A 2 -44.29 24.46 -31.31
N GLN A 3 -43.92 24.85 -30.09
CA GLN A 3 -42.52 24.89 -29.70
C GLN A 3 -42.00 23.45 -29.59
N PRO A 4 -40.85 23.11 -30.20
CA PRO A 4 -40.20 21.84 -29.94
C PRO A 4 -39.68 21.83 -28.51
N LYS A 5 -40.16 20.89 -27.68
CA LYS A 5 -39.48 20.51 -26.45
C LYS A 5 -38.22 19.76 -26.82
N GLU A 6 -37.11 20.47 -26.84
CA GLU A 6 -35.77 19.90 -26.97
C GLU A 6 -35.43 19.18 -25.66
N ASN A 7 -35.92 17.94 -25.52
CA ASN A 7 -35.37 17.01 -24.52
C ASN A 7 -33.99 16.58 -25.04
N GLU A 8 -32.98 17.40 -24.78
CA GLU A 8 -31.58 17.01 -24.94
C GLU A 8 -31.33 15.78 -24.06
N ASN A 9 -31.30 14.63 -24.70
CA ASN A 9 -30.91 13.38 -24.09
C ASN A 9 -29.40 13.49 -23.79
N ILE A 10 -29.05 14.00 -22.59
CA ILE A 10 -27.65 14.14 -22.14
C ILE A 10 -26.95 12.81 -22.42
N THR A 11 -25.96 12.85 -23.31
CA THR A 11 -25.26 11.66 -23.78
C THR A 11 -24.62 10.92 -22.60
N GLU A 12 -24.59 9.59 -22.65
CA GLU A 12 -24.00 8.76 -21.60
C GLU A 12 -22.57 9.20 -21.26
N ALA A 13 -21.79 9.60 -22.26
CA ALA A 13 -20.47 10.18 -22.10
C ALA A 13 -20.46 11.46 -21.25
N ALA A 14 -21.42 12.38 -21.46
CA ALA A 14 -21.54 13.60 -20.66
C ALA A 14 -21.90 13.28 -19.20
N ARG A 15 -22.76 12.29 -18.95
CA ARG A 15 -23.07 11.83 -17.58
C ARG A 15 -21.86 11.22 -16.89
N ILE A 16 -21.09 10.40 -17.61
CA ILE A 16 -19.85 9.82 -17.11
C ILE A 16 -18.84 10.92 -16.75
N MET A 17 -18.63 11.88 -17.65
CA MET A 17 -17.69 12.97 -17.41
C MET A 17 -18.13 13.87 -16.26
N HIS A 18 -19.44 14.14 -16.15
CA HIS A 18 -19.98 14.94 -15.05
C HIS A 18 -19.71 14.29 -13.68
N LEU A 19 -20.03 12.99 -13.52
CA LEU A 19 -19.81 12.30 -12.25
C LEU A 19 -18.32 12.09 -11.95
N TYR A 20 -17.51 11.80 -12.97
CA TYR A 20 -16.04 11.76 -12.83
C TYR A 20 -15.50 13.09 -12.29
N ASN A 21 -15.86 14.22 -12.92
CA ASN A 21 -15.41 15.54 -12.51
C ASN A 21 -15.93 15.95 -11.13
N ALA A 22 -17.18 15.58 -10.79
CA ALA A 22 -17.74 15.82 -9.46
C ALA A 22 -16.99 15.05 -8.36
N TRP A 23 -16.46 13.86 -8.65
CA TRP A 23 -15.58 13.16 -7.72
C TRP A 23 -14.16 13.74 -7.69
N ALA A 24 -13.66 14.30 -8.80
CA ALA A 24 -12.37 14.97 -8.83
C ALA A 24 -12.35 16.24 -7.96
N THR A 25 -13.44 17.00 -7.91
CA THR A 25 -13.54 18.19 -7.04
C THR A 25 -13.50 17.85 -5.55
N LEU A 26 -14.00 16.67 -5.16
CA LEU A 26 -13.87 16.16 -3.78
C LEU A 26 -12.41 15.92 -3.37
N LEU A 27 -11.50 15.71 -4.32
CA LEU A 27 -10.07 15.49 -4.06
C LEU A 27 -9.28 16.81 -3.95
N ASN A 28 -9.81 17.90 -4.50
CA ASN A 28 -9.14 19.20 -4.59
C ASN A 28 -9.56 20.22 -3.51
N THR A 29 -10.52 19.87 -2.64
CA THR A 29 -10.96 20.77 -1.57
C THR A 29 -9.90 20.80 -0.45
N ASP A 30 -9.36 22.00 -0.19
CA ASP A 30 -8.27 22.21 0.75
C ASP A 30 -8.74 22.10 2.21
N ARG A 31 -7.80 21.77 3.11
CA ARG A 31 -8.04 21.40 4.52
C ARG A 31 -8.83 22.43 5.34
N ASP A 32 -8.78 23.71 4.98
CA ASP A 32 -9.29 24.80 5.83
C ASP A 32 -10.80 25.03 5.70
N GLU A 33 -11.44 24.69 4.58
CA GLU A 33 -12.90 24.79 4.44
C GLU A 33 -13.66 23.64 5.12
N VAL A 34 -12.97 22.54 5.42
CA VAL A 34 -13.57 21.33 6.02
C VAL A 34 -13.88 21.50 7.51
N THR A 35 -13.29 22.49 8.19
CA THR A 35 -13.57 22.76 9.61
C THR A 35 -14.96 23.34 9.86
N LYS A 36 -15.68 23.78 8.82
CA LYS A 36 -17.06 24.29 8.94
C LYS A 36 -18.14 23.35 8.40
N SER A 37 -17.76 22.20 7.83
CA SER A 37 -18.71 21.21 7.28
C SER A 37 -18.43 19.83 7.86
N SER A 38 -18.31 19.79 9.19
CA SER A 38 -17.90 18.64 9.98
C SER A 38 -19.04 17.65 10.29
N ASP A 39 -19.83 17.30 9.28
CA ASP A 39 -20.77 16.18 9.32
C ASP A 39 -20.77 15.48 7.95
N GLY A 40 -19.93 14.45 7.80
CA GLY A 40 -20.00 13.52 6.67
C GLY A 40 -19.78 14.14 5.28
N ILE A 41 -18.52 14.13 4.81
CA ILE A 41 -18.17 14.42 3.41
C ILE A 41 -18.95 13.53 2.42
N PHE A 42 -19.51 12.40 2.89
CA PHE A 42 -20.50 11.61 2.17
C PHE A 42 -21.91 11.84 2.73
N ASN A 43 -22.54 12.91 2.23
CA ASN A 43 -23.97 13.24 2.23
C ASN A 43 -24.66 13.63 3.56
N LYS A 44 -25.10 14.89 3.57
CA LYS A 44 -26.48 15.24 3.97
C LYS A 44 -27.22 16.20 3.00
N GLY A 45 -26.66 16.55 1.84
CA GLY A 45 -27.31 17.54 0.96
C GLY A 45 -27.08 17.44 -0.55
N SER A 46 -26.21 16.55 -1.05
CA SER A 46 -25.99 16.38 -2.50
C SER A 46 -26.46 14.98 -2.96
N ASN A 47 -27.18 14.92 -4.08
CA ASN A 47 -27.65 13.69 -4.70
C ASN A 47 -26.52 12.87 -5.38
N LEU A 48 -25.26 13.04 -4.95
CA LEU A 48 -24.09 12.42 -5.59
C LEU A 48 -23.81 11.04 -4.96
N PRO A 49 -23.61 9.99 -5.79
CA PRO A 49 -23.23 8.68 -5.29
C PRO A 49 -21.79 8.68 -4.77
N ARG A 50 -21.53 7.87 -3.75
CA ARG A 50 -20.18 7.72 -3.16
C ARG A 50 -19.23 7.06 -4.18
N PRO A 51 -18.04 7.61 -4.42
CA PRO A 51 -17.01 6.99 -5.26
C PRO A 51 -16.51 5.69 -4.61
N PRO A 52 -16.72 4.51 -5.24
CA PRO A 52 -16.41 3.23 -4.62
C PRO A 52 -14.90 2.92 -4.55
N HIS A 53 -14.09 3.61 -5.35
CA HIS A 53 -12.64 3.44 -5.41
C HIS A 53 -11.87 4.41 -4.50
N LEU A 54 -12.55 5.33 -3.81
CA LEU A 54 -11.92 6.27 -2.88
C LEU A 54 -12.12 5.82 -1.44
N GLU A 55 -11.02 5.85 -0.68
CA GLU A 55 -11.06 5.54 0.75
C GLU A 55 -11.32 6.80 1.57
N ASP A 56 -11.98 6.66 2.73
CA ASP A 56 -12.14 7.78 3.67
C ASP A 56 -10.87 7.92 4.52
N CYS A 57 -10.08 8.95 4.22
CA CYS A 57 -8.77 9.15 4.83
C CYS A 57 -8.80 9.45 6.34
N ARG A 58 -9.97 9.69 6.95
CA ARG A 58 -10.11 9.91 8.41
C ARG A 58 -10.34 8.63 9.20
N THR A 59 -11.05 7.65 8.64
CA THR A 59 -11.50 6.44 9.36
C THR A 59 -10.65 5.19 9.06
N ASN A 60 -9.68 5.29 8.16
CA ASN A 60 -8.86 4.16 7.69
C ASN A 60 -7.89 3.55 8.71
N ALA A 61 -7.73 4.15 9.89
CA ALA A 61 -6.82 3.64 10.92
C ALA A 61 -7.25 2.29 11.52
N GLU A 62 -8.48 1.81 11.29
CA GLU A 62 -9.01 0.65 12.04
C GLU A 62 -9.33 -0.60 11.20
N ARG A 63 -9.41 -0.52 9.85
CA ARG A 63 -10.19 -1.53 9.07
C ARG A 63 -9.42 -2.63 8.32
N ARG A 64 -8.08 -2.70 8.35
CA ARG A 64 -7.32 -3.51 7.36
C ARG A 64 -6.83 -4.93 7.75
N SER A 65 -7.25 -5.53 8.87
CA SER A 65 -6.57 -6.75 9.35
C SER A 65 -7.13 -8.12 8.89
N ASP A 66 -8.33 -8.20 8.31
CA ASP A 66 -9.09 -9.47 8.34
C ASP A 66 -9.24 -10.19 6.98
N GLU A 67 -8.53 -9.78 5.93
CA GLU A 67 -8.76 -10.26 4.54
C GLU A 67 -7.56 -10.99 3.92
N GLU A 68 -6.65 -11.56 4.72
CA GLU A 68 -5.32 -11.92 4.22
C GLU A 68 -4.99 -13.43 4.17
N ASN A 69 -4.51 -13.87 3.00
CA ASN A 69 -4.16 -15.25 2.63
C ASN A 69 -2.77 -15.74 3.09
N TYR A 70 -2.00 -14.96 3.86
CA TYR A 70 -0.69 -15.45 4.36
C TYR A 70 -0.88 -16.20 5.67
N PRO A 71 -0.34 -17.43 5.81
CA PRO A 71 -0.45 -18.19 7.04
C PRO A 71 0.02 -17.36 8.24
N LEU A 72 -0.79 -17.34 9.30
CA LEU A 72 -0.55 -16.65 10.56
C LEU A 72 -0.47 -15.11 10.49
N THR A 73 -0.90 -14.45 9.40
CA THR A 73 -0.83 -12.96 9.32
C THR A 73 -1.39 -12.30 10.57
N ARG A 74 -2.63 -12.60 10.97
CA ARG A 74 -3.30 -11.94 12.10
C ARG A 74 -2.51 -12.08 13.40
N GLN A 75 -2.03 -13.29 13.69
CA GLN A 75 -1.21 -13.56 14.87
C GLN A 75 0.10 -12.77 14.81
N VAL A 76 0.82 -12.83 13.69
CA VAL A 76 2.13 -12.17 13.54
C VAL A 76 2.01 -10.65 13.61
N GLN A 77 0.98 -10.05 12.99
CA GLN A 77 0.76 -8.61 13.06
C GLN A 77 0.41 -8.16 14.48
N ARG A 78 -0.44 -8.92 15.19
CA ARG A 78 -0.74 -8.66 16.61
C ARG A 78 0.52 -8.75 17.47
N ASP A 79 1.30 -9.82 17.32
CA ASP A 79 2.51 -10.04 18.12
C ASP A 79 3.55 -8.93 17.88
N LYS A 80 3.73 -8.51 16.62
CA LYS A 80 4.58 -7.34 16.29
C LYS A 80 4.06 -6.06 16.91
N TRP A 81 2.75 -5.81 16.82
CA TRP A 81 2.14 -4.63 17.39
C TRP A 81 2.38 -4.58 18.90
N THR A 82 2.10 -5.66 19.62
CA THR A 82 2.32 -5.76 21.07
C THR A 82 3.80 -5.64 21.44
N HIS A 83 4.70 -6.25 20.66
CA HIS A 83 6.15 -6.15 20.87
C HIS A 83 6.66 -4.72 20.70
N GLN A 84 6.18 -4.01 19.68
CA GLN A 84 6.61 -2.66 19.36
C GLN A 84 5.90 -1.58 20.19
N HIS A 85 4.72 -1.84 20.76
CA HIS A 85 3.93 -0.87 21.52
C HIS A 85 3.69 -1.34 22.96
N PRO A 86 4.74 -1.40 23.80
CA PRO A 86 4.54 -1.69 25.22
C PRO A 86 3.76 -0.55 25.89
N ARG A 87 3.00 -0.88 26.94
CA ARG A 87 2.21 0.10 27.70
C ARG A 87 3.06 1.14 28.45
N ASN A 88 4.29 0.80 28.82
CA ASN A 88 5.20 1.67 29.56
C ASN A 88 6.58 1.66 28.90
N CYS A 89 6.86 2.69 28.10
CA CYS A 89 8.13 2.86 27.40
C CYS A 89 9.31 3.17 28.33
N SER A 90 9.05 3.63 29.56
CA SER A 90 10.08 3.94 30.57
C SER A 90 10.55 2.72 31.36
N ASN A 91 10.03 1.52 31.08
CA ASN A 91 10.45 0.30 31.76
C ASN A 91 11.94 0.01 31.48
N PRO A 92 12.79 -0.14 32.51
CA PRO A 92 14.24 -0.32 32.36
C PRO A 92 14.62 -1.66 31.69
N GLY A 93 13.71 -2.63 31.63
CA GLY A 93 13.91 -3.88 30.90
C GLY A 93 13.74 -3.76 29.39
N LEU A 94 13.23 -2.64 28.88
CA LEU A 94 13.07 -2.41 27.45
C LEU A 94 14.41 -2.06 26.81
N ARG A 95 14.58 -2.56 25.59
CA ARG A 95 15.76 -2.32 24.77
C ARG A 95 15.32 -1.76 23.44
N PHE A 96 16.15 -0.91 22.84
CA PHE A 96 15.83 -0.21 21.62
C PHE A 96 16.83 -0.55 20.52
N LEU A 97 16.34 -0.55 19.29
CA LEU A 97 17.15 -0.54 18.07
C LEU A 97 16.74 0.69 17.28
N VAL A 98 17.60 1.71 17.25
CA VAL A 98 17.34 2.95 16.52
C VAL A 98 18.01 2.89 15.16
N ALA A 99 17.29 3.24 14.10
CA ALA A 99 17.84 3.19 12.75
C ALA A 99 17.34 4.32 11.86
N ASP A 100 18.27 4.95 11.16
CA ASP A 100 17.94 5.71 9.96
C ASP A 100 17.59 4.75 8.81
N TRP A 101 16.74 5.22 7.92
CA TRP A 101 16.53 4.54 6.64
C TRP A 101 17.82 4.56 5.82
N GLU A 102 18.00 3.55 4.96
CA GLU A 102 19.19 3.45 4.13
C GLU A 102 19.33 4.65 3.18
N ARG A 103 20.52 5.26 3.11
CA ARG A 103 20.78 6.51 2.37
C ARG A 103 21.81 6.36 1.26
N LEU A 104 22.46 5.21 1.15
CA LEU A 104 23.49 5.02 0.14
C LEU A 104 22.95 5.30 -1.27
N PRO A 105 23.69 6.08 -2.08
CA PRO A 105 23.31 6.34 -3.46
C PRO A 105 23.20 5.02 -4.24
N GLY A 106 22.22 4.94 -5.14
CA GLY A 106 21.89 3.72 -5.87
C GLY A 106 20.83 2.83 -5.21
N PHE A 107 20.43 3.08 -3.96
CA PHE A 107 19.33 2.36 -3.34
C PHE A 107 17.96 3.02 -3.57
N GLY A 108 17.13 2.30 -4.32
CA GLY A 108 15.71 2.59 -4.48
C GLY A 108 14.89 2.38 -3.19
N ILE A 109 13.63 2.82 -3.20
CA ILE A 109 12.71 2.64 -2.06
C ILE A 109 12.52 1.16 -1.68
N GLY A 110 12.54 0.25 -2.67
CA GLY A 110 12.45 -1.19 -2.43
C GLY A 110 13.61 -1.73 -1.59
N ALA A 111 14.83 -1.23 -1.83
CA ALA A 111 16.00 -1.57 -1.01
C ALA A 111 15.84 -1.01 0.41
N GLN A 112 15.44 0.25 0.55
CA GLN A 112 15.20 0.88 1.86
C GLN A 112 14.19 0.07 2.72
N ILE A 113 13.06 -0.35 2.13
CA ILE A 113 12.05 -1.19 2.80
C ILE A 113 12.59 -2.56 3.15
N ALA A 114 13.36 -3.19 2.26
CA ALA A 114 13.96 -4.50 2.52
C ALA A 114 14.99 -4.44 3.66
N GLY A 115 15.81 -3.39 3.72
CA GLY A 115 16.74 -3.13 4.82
C GLY A 115 16.00 -2.95 6.15
N MET A 116 14.95 -2.13 6.16
CA MET A 116 14.13 -1.91 7.37
C MET A 116 13.39 -3.18 7.80
N SER A 117 12.95 -4.01 6.86
CA SER A 117 12.35 -5.32 7.14
C SER A 117 13.35 -6.28 7.80
N GLY A 118 14.64 -6.17 7.45
CA GLY A 118 15.74 -6.89 8.10
C GLY A 118 16.02 -6.39 9.51
N LEU A 119 16.04 -5.07 9.71
CA LEU A 119 16.20 -4.47 11.04
C LEU A 119 15.04 -4.83 11.98
N LEU A 120 13.80 -4.87 11.49
CA LEU A 120 12.66 -5.36 12.26
C LEU A 120 12.84 -6.83 12.66
N ALA A 121 13.36 -7.68 11.79
CA ALA A 121 13.66 -9.08 12.13
C ALA A 121 14.70 -9.19 13.26
N ILE A 122 15.75 -8.36 13.19
CA ILE A 122 16.78 -8.28 14.23
C ILE A 122 16.17 -7.79 15.54
N ALA A 123 15.37 -6.71 15.50
CA ALA A 123 14.69 -6.14 16.66
C ALA A 123 13.83 -7.19 17.37
N MET A 124 13.01 -7.92 16.62
CA MET A 124 12.17 -8.99 17.19
C MET A 124 12.99 -10.15 17.77
N LYS A 125 14.06 -10.56 17.10
CA LYS A 125 14.94 -11.64 17.59
C LYS A 125 15.65 -11.25 18.89
N GLU A 126 16.08 -10.00 19.01
CA GLU A 126 16.77 -9.48 20.19
C GLU A 126 15.83 -8.89 21.25
N LYS A 127 14.51 -8.99 21.05
CA LYS A 127 13.48 -8.38 21.91
C LYS A 127 13.69 -6.88 22.12
N ARG A 128 14.04 -6.17 21.05
CA ARG A 128 14.20 -4.71 21.00
C ARG A 128 13.04 -4.06 20.28
N ILE A 129 12.65 -2.88 20.72
CA ILE A 129 11.71 -2.02 19.99
C ILE A 129 12.50 -1.33 18.88
N LEU A 130 12.09 -1.55 17.63
CA LEU A 130 12.63 -0.81 16.50
C LEU A 130 12.10 0.63 16.57
N VAL A 131 12.98 1.61 16.41
CA VAL A 131 12.65 3.04 16.28
C VAL A 131 13.29 3.57 15.00
N THR A 132 12.49 4.18 14.13
CA THR A 132 12.99 4.80 12.90
C THR A 132 13.17 6.30 13.10
N ASN A 133 14.21 6.83 12.47
CA ASN A 133 14.52 8.26 12.54
C ASN A 133 14.42 8.89 11.15
N HIS A 134 15.54 9.23 10.52
CA HIS A 134 15.52 10.01 9.30
C HIS A 134 15.15 9.16 8.08
N TYR A 135 14.20 9.65 7.28
CA TYR A 135 13.80 9.11 5.99
C TYR A 135 13.92 10.19 4.90
N ASN A 136 14.98 10.10 4.10
CA ASN A 136 15.34 11.10 3.09
C ASN A 136 14.27 11.35 2.04
N ARG A 137 13.43 10.35 1.70
CA ARG A 137 12.39 10.53 0.67
C ARG A 137 11.16 11.31 1.16
N ALA A 138 11.06 11.57 2.47
CA ALA A 138 10.07 12.47 3.04
C ALA A 138 10.59 13.93 3.15
N ASP A 139 11.74 14.25 2.55
CA ASP A 139 12.29 15.61 2.52
C ASP A 139 11.76 16.41 1.31
N HIS A 140 10.44 16.65 1.29
CA HIS A 140 9.79 17.44 0.24
C HIS A 140 8.65 18.27 0.83
N LYS A 141 8.17 19.27 0.07
CA LYS A 141 7.14 20.24 0.53
C LYS A 141 5.80 19.61 0.95
N GLY A 142 5.53 18.38 0.51
CA GLY A 142 4.32 17.63 0.88
C GLY A 142 4.35 17.11 2.32
N CYS A 143 5.54 16.79 2.84
CA CYS A 143 5.74 16.43 4.25
C CYS A 143 6.08 17.69 5.06
N LYS A 144 5.30 17.96 6.12
CA LYS A 144 5.39 19.18 6.92
C LYS A 144 5.55 18.85 8.41
N GLY A 145 6.05 19.84 9.18
CA GLY A 145 6.20 19.74 10.62
C GLY A 145 7.08 18.56 11.07
N ALA A 146 6.69 17.90 12.16
CA ALA A 146 7.40 16.76 12.74
C ALA A 146 7.46 15.53 11.82
N SER A 147 6.61 15.45 10.80
CA SER A 147 6.61 14.35 9.82
C SER A 147 7.56 14.58 8.65
N ARG A 148 8.12 15.79 8.48
CA ARG A 148 9.11 16.05 7.43
C ARG A 148 10.35 15.20 7.66
N SER A 149 10.85 14.58 6.59
CA SER A 149 12.01 13.69 6.64
C SER A 149 11.84 12.50 7.59
N SER A 150 10.59 12.09 7.86
CA SER A 150 10.23 10.95 8.68
C SER A 150 9.31 10.02 7.91
N TRP A 151 9.41 8.71 8.19
CA TRP A 151 8.49 7.71 7.64
C TRP A 151 7.03 8.00 8.02
N SER A 152 6.83 8.69 9.16
CA SER A 152 5.53 9.13 9.67
C SER A 152 4.77 10.06 8.72
N CYS A 153 5.43 10.63 7.70
CA CYS A 153 4.74 11.36 6.64
C CYS A 153 3.76 10.46 5.87
N TYR A 154 4.12 9.19 5.64
CA TYR A 154 3.36 8.29 4.76
C TYR A 154 2.60 7.20 5.50
N PHE A 155 3.18 6.66 6.57
CA PHE A 155 2.60 5.57 7.34
C PHE A 155 2.73 5.85 8.82
N PHE A 156 1.94 5.18 9.66
CA PHE A 156 2.10 5.31 11.10
C PHE A 156 3.51 4.85 11.53
N PRO A 157 4.10 5.48 12.57
CA PRO A 157 5.40 5.07 13.07
C PRO A 157 5.36 3.62 13.57
N GLU A 158 6.51 2.96 13.50
CA GLU A 158 6.68 1.57 13.90
C GLU A 158 6.50 1.30 15.40
N THR A 159 6.47 2.34 16.23
CA THR A 159 6.22 2.31 17.68
C THR A 159 5.54 3.62 18.14
N SER A 160 5.16 3.70 19.41
CA SER A 160 4.51 4.88 19.99
C SER A 160 5.46 6.08 20.10
N PRO A 161 4.95 7.32 20.04
CA PRO A 161 5.75 8.53 20.26
C PRO A 161 6.56 8.50 21.57
N ASP A 162 5.98 7.98 22.65
CA ASP A 162 6.65 7.85 23.95
C ASP A 162 7.87 6.94 23.89
N CYS A 163 7.76 5.82 23.16
CA CYS A 163 8.87 4.88 22.96
C CYS A 163 9.93 5.47 22.04
N CYS A 164 9.54 6.22 21.00
CA CYS A 164 10.48 6.96 20.17
C CYS A 164 11.27 7.98 21.00
N ASN A 165 10.58 8.83 21.77
CA ASN A 165 11.21 9.85 22.62
C ASN A 165 12.17 9.20 23.62
N ARG A 166 11.73 8.14 24.30
CA ARG A 166 12.56 7.40 25.25
C ARG A 166 13.81 6.83 24.59
N ALA A 167 13.70 6.25 23.40
CA ALA A 167 14.86 5.73 22.69
C ALA A 167 15.88 6.83 22.35
N PHE A 168 15.40 8.00 21.90
CA PHE A 168 16.26 9.15 21.59
C PHE A 168 16.91 9.77 22.83
N GLU A 169 16.22 9.80 23.98
CA GLU A 169 16.82 10.17 25.26
C GLU A 169 17.95 9.20 25.64
N LEU A 170 17.68 7.89 25.58
CA LEU A 170 18.65 6.86 25.95
C LEU A 170 19.88 6.85 25.04
N MET A 171 19.72 7.23 23.77
CA MET A 171 20.85 7.41 22.84
C MET A 171 21.86 8.46 23.30
N GLN A 172 21.47 9.42 24.14
CA GLN A 172 22.40 10.44 24.65
C GLN A 172 23.26 9.91 25.81
N SER A 173 22.88 8.77 26.41
CA SER A 173 23.56 8.20 27.57
C SER A 173 24.61 7.16 27.16
N LYS A 174 25.90 7.46 27.40
CA LYS A 174 27.01 6.51 27.17
C LYS A 174 26.85 5.18 27.92
N ALA A 175 26.22 5.18 29.09
CA ALA A 175 25.97 3.97 29.87
C ALA A 175 25.01 3.01 29.13
N CYS A 176 23.98 3.55 28.50
CA CYS A 176 22.98 2.78 27.75
C CYS A 176 23.53 2.17 26.45
N TRP A 177 24.64 2.70 25.94
CA TRP A 177 25.41 2.08 24.87
C TRP A 177 26.26 0.93 25.40
N ALA A 178 26.93 1.14 26.54
CA ALA A 178 27.84 0.16 27.13
C ALA A 178 27.11 -1.11 27.61
N ASP A 179 25.92 -0.97 28.20
CA ASP A 179 25.10 -2.10 28.64
C ASP A 179 24.24 -2.72 27.51
N GLY A 180 24.29 -2.12 26.31
CA GLY A 180 23.54 -2.57 25.14
C GLY A 180 22.03 -2.33 25.21
N THR A 181 21.54 -1.46 26.09
CA THR A 181 20.14 -1.02 26.13
C THR A 181 19.73 -0.42 24.79
N VAL A 182 20.60 0.40 24.21
CA VAL A 182 20.43 0.96 22.86
C VAL A 182 21.42 0.32 21.90
N LYS A 183 20.93 -0.02 20.72
CA LYS A 183 21.76 -0.35 19.56
C LYS A 183 21.30 0.47 18.36
N VAL A 184 22.20 0.62 17.40
CA VAL A 184 21.91 1.20 16.08
C VAL A 184 22.17 0.21 14.96
N LYS A 185 21.76 0.57 13.75
CA LYS A 185 21.97 -0.22 12.53
C LYS A 185 23.44 -0.62 12.37
N GLU A 186 24.38 0.27 12.65
CA GLU A 186 25.82 0.09 12.48
C GLU A 186 26.40 -0.99 13.40
N ASN A 187 25.67 -1.42 14.44
CA ASN A 187 26.06 -2.57 15.26
C ASN A 187 25.88 -3.92 14.55
N TYR A 188 25.33 -3.94 13.33
CA TYR A 188 25.07 -5.15 12.57
C TYR A 188 25.72 -5.09 11.19
N THR A 189 26.18 -6.24 10.73
CA THR A 189 26.72 -6.35 9.37
C THR A 189 25.61 -6.25 8.32
N SER A 190 25.96 -5.77 7.13
CA SER A 190 25.05 -5.80 5.97
C SER A 190 24.49 -7.21 5.73
N LYS A 191 25.30 -8.26 5.93
CA LYS A 191 24.83 -9.65 5.78
C LYS A 191 23.74 -10.01 6.78
N GLU A 192 23.81 -9.52 8.02
CA GLU A 192 22.77 -9.75 9.02
C GLU A 192 21.48 -9.02 8.67
N ILE A 193 21.57 -7.77 8.22
CA ILE A 193 20.40 -6.96 7.85
C ILE A 193 19.72 -7.54 6.60
N TRP A 194 20.47 -7.72 5.51
CA TRP A 194 19.91 -8.09 4.21
C TRP A 194 19.68 -9.60 4.07
N LEU A 195 20.56 -10.40 4.68
CA LEU A 195 20.58 -11.85 4.50
C LEU A 195 20.30 -12.65 5.77
N GLY A 196 20.01 -11.99 6.89
CA GLY A 196 19.72 -12.61 8.18
C GLY A 196 18.57 -13.61 8.14
N ARG A 197 18.51 -14.42 9.20
CA ARG A 197 17.38 -15.32 9.44
C ARG A 197 16.21 -14.51 9.98
N ILE A 198 15.03 -14.74 9.41
CA ILE A 198 13.78 -14.17 9.92
C ILE A 198 13.43 -14.76 11.30
N PRO A 199 12.59 -14.09 12.11
CA PRO A 199 12.21 -14.62 13.42
C PRO A 199 11.46 -15.95 13.27
N ARG A 200 11.78 -16.90 14.16
CA ARG A 200 11.20 -18.26 14.16
C ARG A 200 10.25 -18.52 15.31
N VAL A 201 9.85 -17.47 16.04
CA VAL A 201 8.90 -17.58 17.17
C VAL A 201 7.54 -18.16 16.73
N TRP A 202 7.18 -18.03 15.46
CA TRP A 202 5.98 -18.61 14.85
C TRP A 202 6.21 -19.94 14.12
N GLY A 203 7.38 -20.59 14.31
CA GLY A 203 7.71 -21.84 13.64
C GLY A 203 8.12 -21.66 12.17
N LYS A 204 7.50 -22.43 11.25
CA LYS A 204 7.81 -22.45 9.81
C LYS A 204 6.56 -22.25 8.92
N PRO A 205 5.82 -21.14 9.08
CA PRO A 205 4.53 -20.90 8.41
C PRO A 205 4.63 -20.83 6.88
N TRP A 206 5.81 -20.52 6.34
CA TRP A 206 6.05 -20.55 4.90
C TRP A 206 5.93 -21.94 4.27
N LYS A 207 5.91 -23.02 5.07
CA LYS A 207 5.62 -24.38 4.59
C LYS A 207 4.18 -24.55 4.10
N TYR A 208 3.28 -23.67 4.53
CA TYR A 208 1.85 -23.70 4.19
C TYR A 208 1.47 -22.60 3.19
N LEU A 209 2.45 -21.87 2.65
CA LEU A 209 2.16 -20.87 1.63
C LEU A 209 1.63 -21.55 0.37
N GLN A 210 0.54 -21.01 -0.16
CA GLN A 210 0.07 -21.39 -1.47
C GLN A 210 1.13 -21.02 -2.51
N PRO A 211 1.45 -21.94 -3.43
CA PRO A 211 2.40 -21.62 -4.49
C PRO A 211 1.80 -20.63 -5.48
N THR A 212 2.65 -19.75 -5.98
CA THR A 212 2.25 -18.72 -6.96
C THR A 212 3.23 -18.59 -8.11
N THR A 213 4.22 -19.46 -8.18
CA THR A 213 5.29 -19.37 -9.17
C THR A 213 5.19 -20.57 -10.08
N GLU A 214 4.92 -20.32 -11.35
CA GLU A 214 4.87 -21.33 -12.39
C GLU A 214 6.15 -21.26 -13.21
N ILE A 215 6.77 -22.40 -13.48
CA ILE A 215 7.90 -22.53 -14.41
C ILE A 215 7.56 -23.66 -15.36
N ASN A 216 7.55 -23.38 -16.66
CA ASN A 216 7.25 -24.36 -17.73
C ASN A 216 5.92 -25.09 -17.52
N GLY A 217 4.82 -24.39 -17.22
CA GLY A 217 3.51 -25.03 -17.02
C GLY A 217 3.31 -25.71 -15.65
N LYS A 218 4.35 -25.73 -14.79
CA LYS A 218 4.30 -26.41 -13.50
C LYS A 218 4.42 -25.44 -12.34
N LEU A 219 3.44 -25.52 -11.43
CA LEU A 219 3.40 -24.74 -10.22
C LEU A 219 4.45 -25.24 -9.21
N ILE A 220 5.34 -24.34 -8.79
CA ILE A 220 6.42 -24.64 -7.84
C ILE A 220 5.90 -24.44 -6.42
N THR A 221 5.74 -25.57 -5.71
CA THR A 221 5.29 -25.63 -4.31
C THR A 221 6.35 -25.23 -3.30
N ASN A 222 7.63 -25.34 -3.67
CA ASN A 222 8.73 -25.05 -2.77
C ASN A 222 9.94 -24.52 -3.55
N HIS A 223 10.48 -23.38 -3.12
CA HIS A 223 11.74 -22.84 -3.62
C HIS A 223 12.58 -22.26 -2.49
N ARG A 224 13.85 -21.93 -2.76
CA ARG A 224 14.72 -21.31 -1.76
C ARG A 224 14.12 -19.97 -1.32
N LYS A 225 14.27 -19.62 -0.03
CA LYS A 225 13.85 -18.33 0.56
C LYS A 225 12.34 -18.10 0.70
N MET A 226 11.53 -19.17 0.74
CA MET A 226 10.10 -19.08 1.08
C MET A 226 9.86 -18.42 2.46
N ASP A 227 10.80 -18.56 3.39
CA ASP A 227 10.79 -17.87 4.67
C ASP A 227 10.82 -16.34 4.52
N ARG A 228 11.71 -15.81 3.69
CA ARG A 228 11.77 -14.36 3.41
C ARG A 228 10.54 -13.85 2.67
N ARG A 229 10.01 -14.66 1.75
CA ARG A 229 8.77 -14.34 1.05
C ARG A 229 7.62 -14.21 2.04
N TRP A 230 7.48 -15.17 2.96
CA TRP A 230 6.52 -15.08 4.05
C TRP A 230 6.79 -13.84 4.92
N TRP A 231 8.06 -13.50 5.19
CA TRP A 231 8.47 -12.30 5.93
C TRP A 231 8.12 -10.95 5.29
N ALA A 232 7.47 -10.93 4.13
CA ALA A 232 6.70 -9.76 3.68
C ALA A 232 5.72 -9.24 4.76
N GLN A 233 5.42 -10.02 5.80
CA GLN A 233 4.83 -9.54 7.04
C GLN A 233 5.49 -8.27 7.60
N ALA A 234 6.82 -8.14 7.56
CA ALA A 234 7.53 -6.95 8.03
C ALA A 234 7.15 -5.70 7.23
N THR A 235 7.17 -5.80 5.90
CA THR A 235 6.73 -4.72 5.01
C THR A 235 5.29 -4.31 5.30
N ARG A 236 4.39 -5.28 5.52
CA ARG A 236 3.02 -4.99 5.94
C ARG A 236 3.00 -4.15 7.20
N TYR A 237 3.72 -4.57 8.24
CA TYR A 237 3.79 -3.86 9.52
C TYR A 237 4.28 -2.42 9.37
N LEU A 238 5.41 -2.24 8.68
CA LEU A 238 6.01 -0.91 8.46
C LEU A 238 5.11 0.01 7.63
N MET A 239 4.28 -0.56 6.76
CA MET A 239 3.33 0.19 5.92
C MET A 239 1.89 0.09 6.45
N THR A 240 1.71 -0.33 7.71
CA THR A 240 0.38 -0.46 8.30
C THR A 240 -0.14 0.94 8.61
N PHE A 241 -1.40 1.19 8.26
CA PHE A 241 -2.10 2.47 8.41
C PHE A 241 -1.43 3.61 7.61
N PRO A 242 -1.85 3.84 6.35
CA PRO A 242 -1.43 5.04 5.65
C PRO A 242 -1.92 6.27 6.41
N THR A 243 -1.09 7.31 6.47
CA THR A 243 -1.52 8.61 6.99
C THR A 243 -2.59 9.20 6.08
N GLU A 244 -3.28 10.23 6.56
CA GLU A 244 -4.20 11.01 5.73
C GLU A 244 -3.50 11.51 4.45
N TYR A 245 -2.23 11.94 4.56
CA TYR A 245 -1.44 12.38 3.42
C TYR A 245 -1.25 11.28 2.37
N MET A 246 -0.80 10.10 2.79
CA MET A 246 -0.62 8.96 1.87
C MET A 246 -1.96 8.48 1.31
N CYS A 247 -3.01 8.46 2.11
CA CYS A 247 -4.36 8.14 1.64
C CYS A 247 -4.83 9.11 0.55
N GLY A 248 -4.59 10.42 0.73
CA GLY A 248 -4.89 11.43 -0.28
C GLY A 248 -4.14 11.18 -1.60
N LEU A 249 -2.84 10.92 -1.52
CA LEU A 249 -2.03 10.57 -2.70
C LEU A 249 -2.58 9.31 -3.41
N LEU A 250 -2.93 8.28 -2.65
CA LEU A 250 -3.51 7.05 -3.19
C LEU A 250 -4.88 7.30 -3.82
N ASN A 251 -5.71 8.14 -3.23
CA ASN A 251 -7.03 8.49 -3.76
C ASN A 251 -6.92 9.25 -5.08
N VAL A 252 -5.99 10.20 -5.21
CA VAL A 252 -5.69 10.88 -6.48
C VAL A 252 -5.25 9.87 -7.53
N ALA A 253 -4.30 8.99 -7.21
CA ALA A 253 -3.83 7.97 -8.13
C ALA A 253 -4.94 6.98 -8.54
N ARG A 254 -5.75 6.51 -7.59
CA ARG A 254 -6.89 5.62 -7.84
C ARG A 254 -7.96 6.30 -8.70
N HIS A 255 -8.23 7.59 -8.48
CA HIS A 255 -9.21 8.31 -9.28
C HIS A 255 -8.74 8.53 -10.71
N SER A 256 -7.48 8.95 -10.88
CA SER A 256 -6.84 9.02 -12.20
C SER A 256 -6.91 7.68 -12.95
N ALA A 257 -6.72 6.59 -12.21
CA ALA A 257 -6.70 5.24 -12.77
C ALA A 257 -8.06 4.64 -13.11
N PHE A 258 -8.95 4.70 -12.14
CA PHE A 258 -10.16 3.89 -12.13
C PHE A 258 -11.41 4.76 -12.13
N GLY A 259 -11.28 6.08 -11.98
CA GLY A 259 -12.43 6.99 -11.84
C GLY A 259 -13.42 6.84 -12.99
N LEU A 260 -12.94 6.84 -14.25
CA LEU A 260 -13.83 6.71 -15.40
C LEU A 260 -14.54 5.34 -15.47
N GLN A 261 -13.83 4.26 -15.12
CA GLN A 261 -14.40 2.90 -15.09
C GLN A 261 -15.39 2.75 -13.93
N ALA A 262 -15.04 3.26 -12.75
CA ALA A 262 -15.91 3.29 -11.58
C ALA A 262 -17.19 4.07 -11.87
N THR A 263 -17.10 5.23 -12.53
CA THR A 263 -18.27 6.00 -12.95
C THR A 263 -19.18 5.22 -13.87
N LYS A 264 -18.62 4.55 -14.90
CA LYS A 264 -19.39 3.69 -15.81
C LYS A 264 -20.16 2.60 -15.06
N LEU A 265 -19.48 1.91 -14.14
CA LEU A 265 -20.10 0.85 -13.34
C LEU A 265 -21.22 1.38 -12.44
N VAL A 266 -21.01 2.52 -11.78
CA VAL A 266 -22.04 3.14 -10.93
C VAL A 266 -23.25 3.58 -11.74
N LEU A 267 -23.05 4.22 -12.90
CA LEU A 267 -24.16 4.66 -13.75
C LEU A 267 -24.92 3.50 -14.39
N GLN A 268 -24.23 2.41 -14.76
CA GLN A 268 -24.86 1.18 -15.26
C GLN A 268 -25.76 0.55 -14.19
N ASN A 269 -25.28 0.45 -12.94
CA ASN A 269 -26.07 -0.10 -11.85
C ASN A 269 -27.29 0.76 -11.50
N ILE A 270 -27.21 2.10 -11.63
CA ILE A 270 -28.35 3.01 -11.41
C ILE A 270 -29.41 2.88 -12.53
N GLN A 271 -29.00 2.55 -13.76
CA GLN A 271 -29.93 2.37 -14.89
C GLN A 271 -30.63 1.00 -14.89
N ASP A 272 -30.07 0.00 -14.21
CA ASP A 272 -30.61 -1.38 -14.15
C ASP A 272 -31.63 -1.62 -13.02
N ASP A 273 -32.11 -0.58 -12.32
CA ASP A 273 -33.19 -0.65 -11.30
C ASP A 273 -34.59 -0.96 -11.89
N SER A 274 -34.68 -1.36 -13.16
CA SER A 274 -35.85 -2.02 -13.73
C SER A 274 -35.88 -3.49 -13.30
N PRO A 275 -37.00 -4.02 -12.76
CA PRO A 275 -37.06 -5.39 -12.25
C PRO A 275 -36.93 -6.38 -13.40
N LYS A 276 -35.69 -6.79 -13.72
CA LYS A 276 -35.44 -7.89 -14.65
C LYS A 276 -35.64 -9.19 -13.89
N VAL A 277 -36.67 -9.93 -14.30
CA VAL A 277 -36.95 -11.31 -13.91
C VAL A 277 -35.63 -12.11 -13.96
N GLY A 278 -35.23 -12.60 -12.79
CA GLY A 278 -33.95 -13.28 -12.59
C GLY A 278 -33.88 -14.56 -13.41
N THR A 279 -33.03 -14.56 -14.44
CA THR A 279 -32.55 -15.82 -15.02
C THR A 279 -31.47 -16.36 -14.07
N THR A 280 -31.76 -17.50 -13.46
CA THR A 280 -30.85 -18.29 -12.63
C THR A 280 -29.63 -18.71 -13.44
N ARG A 281 -28.61 -17.85 -13.49
CA ARG A 281 -27.29 -18.23 -13.98
C ARG A 281 -26.65 -19.10 -12.91
N THR A 282 -26.50 -20.39 -13.18
CA THR A 282 -25.75 -21.33 -12.30
C THR A 282 -24.32 -20.83 -12.17
N LYS A 283 -23.98 -20.27 -11.00
CA LYS A 283 -22.63 -19.84 -10.66
C LYS A 283 -21.69 -21.04 -10.70
N SER A 284 -20.57 -20.90 -11.38
CA SER A 284 -19.50 -21.90 -11.37
C SER A 284 -18.88 -22.03 -9.97
N ASP A 285 -18.28 -23.17 -9.65
CA ASP A 285 -17.65 -23.38 -8.33
C ASP A 285 -16.53 -22.36 -8.03
N ILE A 286 -15.87 -21.85 -9.08
CA ILE A 286 -14.86 -20.80 -8.95
C ILE A 286 -15.49 -19.44 -8.64
N GLU A 287 -16.68 -19.14 -9.15
CA GLU A 287 -17.41 -17.92 -8.79
C GLU A 287 -17.95 -17.97 -7.36
N ARG A 288 -18.33 -19.15 -6.86
CA ARG A 288 -18.63 -19.34 -5.43
C ARG A 288 -17.39 -19.16 -4.55
N LEU A 289 -16.23 -19.60 -5.01
CA LEU A 289 -14.98 -19.52 -4.25
C LEU A 289 -14.37 -18.11 -4.25
N VAL A 290 -14.40 -17.41 -5.40
CA VAL A 290 -13.75 -16.09 -5.59
C VAL A 290 -14.66 -14.93 -5.16
N TRP A 291 -15.99 -15.07 -5.28
CA TRP A 291 -16.95 -13.98 -5.03
C TRP A 291 -17.91 -14.22 -3.86
N SER A 292 -17.63 -15.17 -2.97
CA SER A 292 -18.40 -15.30 -1.72
C SER A 292 -18.10 -14.19 -0.72
N ASP A 293 -17.01 -13.44 -0.91
CA ASP A 293 -16.66 -12.28 -0.08
C ASP A 293 -16.46 -11.06 -1.00
N HIS A 294 -17.22 -9.99 -0.76
CA HIS A 294 -17.43 -8.88 -1.70
C HIS A 294 -16.27 -7.87 -1.73
N LYS A 295 -15.03 -8.34 -1.94
CA LYS A 295 -13.85 -7.47 -1.85
C LYS A 295 -12.95 -7.58 -3.08
N PRO A 296 -12.46 -6.44 -3.61
CA PRO A 296 -11.66 -6.44 -4.83
C PRO A 296 -10.35 -7.21 -4.61
N TYR A 297 -10.16 -8.24 -5.43
CA TYR A 297 -8.95 -9.04 -5.49
C TYR A 297 -7.73 -8.17 -5.88
N ILE A 298 -6.73 -8.09 -5.01
CA ILE A 298 -5.44 -7.42 -5.28
C ILE A 298 -4.36 -8.49 -5.55
N PRO A 299 -3.85 -8.64 -6.79
CA PRO A 299 -2.83 -9.63 -7.08
C PRO A 299 -1.42 -9.22 -6.57
N ARG A 300 -0.60 -10.19 -6.16
CA ARG A 300 0.87 -10.07 -5.92
C ARG A 300 1.59 -11.44 -6.11
N PRO A 301 2.87 -11.54 -6.56
CA PRO A 301 3.74 -10.59 -7.31
C PRO A 301 4.50 -11.13 -8.58
N LEU A 302 4.95 -10.16 -9.40
CA LEU A 302 5.90 -9.95 -10.56
C LEU A 302 6.96 -10.98 -11.07
N LEU A 303 7.18 -11.07 -12.42
CA LEU A 303 8.24 -11.79 -13.20
C LEU A 303 8.43 -11.30 -14.68
N SER A 304 9.67 -10.89 -15.09
CA SER A 304 10.30 -10.48 -16.42
C SER A 304 9.53 -10.17 -17.75
N MET A 305 9.93 -9.07 -18.47
CA MET A 305 9.15 -8.26 -19.46
C MET A 305 8.57 -9.00 -20.69
N HIS A 306 9.33 -9.86 -21.36
CA HIS A 306 8.85 -10.53 -22.59
C HIS A 306 7.89 -11.70 -22.31
N GLU A 307 7.98 -12.30 -21.12
CA GLU A 307 7.04 -13.34 -20.66
C GLU A 307 5.74 -12.73 -20.09
N TYR A 308 5.67 -11.43 -19.76
CA TYR A 308 4.47 -10.85 -19.11
C TYR A 308 3.25 -10.76 -20.03
N MET A 309 3.40 -10.45 -21.32
CA MET A 309 2.21 -10.31 -22.17
C MET A 309 1.62 -11.69 -22.51
N GLU A 310 2.48 -12.70 -22.67
CA GLU A 310 2.04 -14.08 -22.81
C GLU A 310 1.42 -14.60 -21.50
N LEU A 311 2.05 -14.36 -20.36
CA LEU A 311 1.52 -14.72 -19.05
C LEU A 311 0.21 -13.98 -18.73
N ALA A 312 0.14 -12.67 -19.02
CA ALA A 312 -1.06 -11.88 -18.83
C ALA A 312 -2.16 -12.33 -19.79
N GLY A 313 -1.83 -12.64 -21.05
CA GLY A 313 -2.76 -13.24 -22.00
C GLY A 313 -3.27 -14.59 -21.52
N ASN A 314 -2.41 -15.42 -20.94
CA ASN A 314 -2.80 -16.67 -20.31
C ASN A 314 -3.69 -16.42 -19.09
N MET A 315 -3.33 -15.51 -18.18
CA MET A 315 -4.17 -15.12 -17.04
C MET A 315 -5.54 -14.60 -17.49
N SER A 316 -5.63 -13.83 -18.57
CA SER A 316 -6.91 -13.39 -19.13
C SER A 316 -7.77 -14.54 -19.67
N LYS A 317 -7.18 -15.65 -20.13
CA LYS A 317 -7.93 -16.87 -20.48
C LYS A 317 -8.53 -17.53 -19.23
N TRP A 318 -7.76 -17.59 -18.14
CA TRP A 318 -8.21 -18.16 -16.86
C TRP A 318 -9.21 -17.25 -16.14
N PHE A 319 -9.11 -15.94 -16.34
CA PHE A 319 -9.98 -14.93 -15.75
C PHE A 319 -10.53 -13.99 -16.83
N PRO A 320 -11.56 -14.43 -17.61
CA PRO A 320 -12.11 -13.66 -18.73
C PRO A 320 -12.65 -12.28 -18.34
N SER A 321 -12.90 -12.05 -17.05
CA SER A 321 -13.30 -10.75 -16.49
C SER A 321 -12.17 -9.74 -16.35
N LEU A 322 -10.89 -10.16 -16.41
CA LEU A 322 -9.73 -9.28 -16.39
C LEU A 322 -9.56 -8.60 -17.75
N LYS A 323 -10.13 -7.39 -17.88
CA LYS A 323 -10.06 -6.59 -19.11
C LYS A 323 -8.84 -5.66 -19.19
N ASN A 324 -8.19 -5.41 -18.05
CA ASN A 324 -7.13 -4.40 -17.93
C ASN A 324 -5.89 -5.00 -17.27
N ILE A 325 -4.71 -4.54 -17.71
CA ILE A 325 -3.41 -4.89 -17.12
C ILE A 325 -2.80 -3.60 -16.56
N TRP A 326 -2.34 -3.65 -15.30
CA TRP A 326 -1.58 -2.55 -14.72
C TRP A 326 -0.09 -2.72 -15.05
N LEU A 327 0.45 -1.83 -15.86
CA LEU A 327 1.87 -1.79 -16.18
C LEU A 327 2.58 -0.72 -15.33
N SER A 328 3.56 -1.14 -14.54
CA SER A 328 4.47 -0.26 -13.80
C SER A 328 5.86 -0.38 -14.41
N THR A 329 6.37 0.69 -15.02
CA THR A 329 7.69 0.69 -15.66
C THR A 329 8.36 2.06 -15.51
N GLU A 330 9.69 2.05 -15.37
CA GLU A 330 10.52 3.27 -15.42
C GLU A 330 10.90 3.63 -16.87
N MET A 331 10.66 2.73 -17.83
CA MET A 331 10.98 2.94 -19.24
C MET A 331 9.84 3.65 -19.97
N GLN A 332 9.97 4.96 -20.18
CA GLN A 332 8.97 5.77 -20.89
C GLN A 332 8.71 5.26 -22.32
N GLU A 333 9.73 4.77 -23.02
CA GLU A 333 9.59 4.24 -24.39
C GLU A 333 8.61 3.07 -24.51
N LEU A 334 8.45 2.26 -23.46
CA LEU A 334 7.52 1.12 -23.49
C LEU A 334 6.07 1.56 -23.47
N LEU A 335 5.77 2.66 -22.78
CA LEU A 335 4.44 3.26 -22.77
C LEU A 335 4.08 3.77 -24.18
N THR A 336 5.05 4.42 -24.83
CA THR A 336 4.90 4.96 -26.18
C THR A 336 4.78 3.86 -27.24
N LYS A 337 5.61 2.80 -27.18
CA LYS A 337 5.62 1.72 -28.19
C LYS A 337 4.38 0.83 -28.13
N GLN A 338 3.74 0.67 -26.97
CA GLN A 338 2.56 -0.18 -26.84
C GLN A 338 1.23 0.57 -27.01
N ASN A 339 1.25 1.87 -27.33
CA ASN A 339 0.04 2.74 -27.33
C ASN A 339 -0.77 2.61 -26.02
N ILE A 340 -0.10 2.32 -24.90
CA ILE A 340 -0.73 2.19 -23.59
C ILE A 340 -0.76 3.58 -22.97
N THR A 341 -1.96 4.10 -22.72
CA THR A 341 -2.13 5.33 -21.96
C THR A 341 -1.66 5.07 -20.53
N PRO A 342 -0.59 5.74 -20.05
CA PRO A 342 -0.12 5.52 -18.70
C PRO A 342 -1.16 6.01 -17.71
N ILE A 343 -1.58 5.12 -16.83
CA ILE A 343 -2.51 5.43 -15.75
C ILE A 343 -1.81 6.17 -14.58
N GLY A 344 -0.48 6.27 -14.63
CA GLY A 344 0.32 7.15 -13.79
C GLY A 344 1.77 7.11 -14.25
N VAL A 345 2.32 8.25 -14.67
CA VAL A 345 3.75 8.38 -14.96
C VAL A 345 4.42 8.81 -13.65
N SER A 346 5.24 7.93 -13.05
CA SER A 346 6.27 8.40 -12.14
C SER A 346 7.38 8.95 -13.01
N THR A 347 7.39 10.26 -13.23
CA THR A 347 8.56 10.92 -13.79
C THR A 347 9.63 10.88 -12.71
N SER A 348 10.58 9.94 -12.79
CA SER A 348 11.90 10.23 -12.25
C SER A 348 12.43 11.38 -13.11
N GLN A 349 12.38 12.61 -12.60
CA GLN A 349 13.22 13.65 -13.15
C GLN A 349 14.64 13.13 -13.12
N ALA A 350 15.18 12.84 -14.31
CA ALA A 350 16.57 12.59 -14.52
C ALA A 350 17.33 13.79 -13.94
N TRP A 351 17.98 13.56 -12.80
CA TRP A 351 19.01 14.47 -12.32
C TRP A 351 20.16 14.36 -13.33
N HIS A 352 20.18 15.27 -14.29
CA HIS A 352 21.36 15.56 -15.08
C HIS A 352 22.46 16.04 -14.12
N ALA A 353 23.31 15.12 -13.70
CA ALA A 353 24.65 15.47 -13.25
C ALA A 353 25.43 15.90 -14.50
N LYS A 354 25.38 17.20 -14.79
CA LYS A 354 26.39 17.87 -15.60
C LYS A 354 26.85 19.10 -14.83
N GLU A 355 28.17 19.17 -14.68
CA GLU A 355 28.99 20.34 -14.39
C GLU A 355 29.12 20.78 -12.93
N ALA A 356 30.18 20.26 -12.28
CA ALA A 356 31.11 21.05 -11.49
C ALA A 356 32.46 20.30 -11.42
N ILE A 357 33.36 20.66 -12.35
CA ILE A 357 34.77 20.87 -12.00
C ILE A 357 34.84 22.26 -11.38
#